data_AF-A0A4Q7PFK8-F1
#
_entry.id   AF-A0A4Q7PFK8-F1
#
_cell.length_a   1.000
_cell.length_b   1.000
_cell.length_c   1.000
_cell.angle_alpha   90.00
_cell.angle_beta   90.00
_cell.angle_gamma   90.00
#
_symmetry.space_group_name_H-M   'P 1'
#
loop_
_entity.id
_entity.type
_entity.pdbx_description
1 polymer ?
#
loop_
_entity_poly.entity_id
_entity_poly.type
_entity_poly.pdbx_seq_one_letter_code
_entity_poly.pdbx_strand_id
1 'polypeptide(L)'
;MANTFFVTFRWNRGDQSVLIISPEYRDIEDAGVFLDETVARLSKNHEFYQEDDAGWKYRSEAFTLELVKESAYNGIAQEKFDDGVFEACFRLLQEFVTCSNSKGRD
;
A
#
# COMPACT_ATOMS: atom_id res chain seq x y z
N MET A 1 7.00 -22.92 -7.43
CA MET A 1 7.08 -21.44 -7.62
C MET A 1 6.68 -20.82 -6.30
N ALA A 2 7.53 -19.98 -5.70
CA ALA A 2 7.15 -19.25 -4.50
C ALA A 2 6.08 -18.23 -4.89
N ASN A 3 4.92 -18.27 -4.23
CA ASN A 3 3.93 -17.22 -4.37
C ASN A 3 4.36 -16.09 -3.43
N THR A 4 4.53 -14.90 -3.98
CA THR A 4 4.92 -13.69 -3.26
C THR A 4 3.75 -12.71 -3.32
N PHE A 5 3.55 -12.00 -2.22
CA PHE A 5 2.43 -11.07 -2.03
C PHE A 5 2.99 -9.69 -1.67
N PHE A 6 2.37 -8.67 -2.24
CA PHE A 6 2.76 -7.28 -2.07
C PHE A 6 1.53 -6.42 -1.88
N VAL A 7 1.69 -5.32 -1.17
CA VAL A 7 0.70 -4.24 -1.11
C VAL A 7 1.21 -3.07 -1.93
N THR A 8 0.40 -2.66 -2.90
CA THR A 8 0.68 -1.54 -3.78
C THR A 8 -0.10 -0.32 -3.36
N PHE A 9 0.53 0.84 -3.49
CA PHE A 9 -0.01 2.14 -3.17
C PHE A 9 0.10 3.02 -4.39
N ARG A 10 -1.04 3.34 -5.00
CA ARG A 10 -1.11 4.11 -6.24
C ARG A 10 -1.78 5.44 -6.00
N TRP A 11 -1.15 6.51 -6.45
CA TRP A 11 -1.74 7.84 -6.43
C TRP A 11 -2.62 8.08 -7.67
N ASN A 12 -3.85 8.57 -7.47
CA ASN A 12 -4.87 8.73 -8.51
C ASN A 12 -4.82 10.09 -9.26
N ARG A 13 -3.66 10.77 -9.31
CA ARG A 13 -3.55 12.08 -9.98
C ARG A 13 -3.06 11.96 -11.45
N GLY A 14 -3.99 12.18 -12.39
CA GLY A 14 -3.68 12.36 -13.82
C GLY A 14 -3.06 11.13 -14.49
N ASP A 15 -2.25 11.35 -15.53
CA ASP A 15 -1.56 10.30 -16.30
C ASP A 15 -0.32 9.70 -15.60
N GLN A 16 0.05 10.17 -14.41
CA GLN A 16 1.21 9.67 -13.67
C GLN A 16 0.79 8.81 -12.49
N SER A 17 0.88 7.48 -12.65
CA SER A 17 0.73 6.55 -11.53
C SER A 17 2.06 6.42 -10.79
N VAL A 18 2.25 7.19 -9.72
CA VAL A 18 3.36 6.92 -8.79
C VAL A 18 2.94 5.77 -7.87
N LEU A 19 3.81 4.75 -7.82
CA LEU A 19 3.58 3.48 -7.14
C LEU A 19 4.60 3.31 -6.01
N ILE A 20 4.12 3.10 -4.79
CA ILE A 20 4.92 2.52 -3.70
C ILE A 20 4.50 1.07 -3.53
N ILE A 21 5.47 0.21 -3.21
CA ILE A 21 5.25 -1.22 -2.99
C ILE A 21 5.79 -1.56 -1.61
N SER A 22 5.03 -2.34 -0.85
CA SER A 22 5.49 -2.93 0.40
C SER A 22 6.69 -3.88 0.17
N PRO A 23 7.37 -4.32 1.23
CA PRO A 23 8.25 -5.48 1.17
C PRO A 23 7.54 -6.73 0.61
N GLU A 24 8.35 -7.73 0.25
CA GLU A 24 7.83 -9.03 -0.17
C GLU A 24 7.34 -9.84 1.03
N TYR A 25 6.08 -10.28 0.98
CA TYR A 25 5.51 -11.23 1.94
C TYR A 25 5.36 -12.61 1.31
N ARG A 26 5.70 -13.66 2.06
CA ARG A 26 5.46 -15.07 1.66
C ARG A 26 4.04 -15.52 1.95
N ASP A 27 3.39 -14.87 2.90
CA ASP A 27 2.03 -15.16 3.32
C ASP A 27 1.08 -14.07 2.82
N ILE A 28 -0.06 -14.49 2.30
CA ILE A 28 -1.13 -13.58 1.90
C ILE A 28 -1.78 -12.95 3.13
N GLU A 29 -1.80 -13.67 4.26
CA GLU A 29 -2.36 -13.17 5.52
C GLU A 29 -1.52 -11.99 6.04
N ASP A 30 -0.19 -12.10 6.01
CA ASP A 30 0.72 -11.01 6.42
C ASP A 30 0.53 -9.76 5.53
N ALA A 31 0.45 -9.94 4.22
CA ALA A 31 0.19 -8.84 3.28
C ALA A 31 -1.19 -8.21 3.50
N GLY A 32 -2.20 -9.03 3.83
CA GLY A 32 -3.55 -8.59 4.16
C GLY A 32 -3.60 -7.75 5.44
N VAL A 33 -2.94 -8.22 6.52
CA VAL A 33 -2.83 -7.48 7.78
C VAL A 33 -2.15 -6.12 7.56
N PHE A 34 -1.07 -6.08 6.77
CA PHE A 34 -0.40 -4.84 6.42
C PHE A 34 -1.33 -3.86 5.68
N LEU A 35 -2.11 -4.34 4.71
CA LEU A 35 -3.08 -3.54 3.96
C LEU A 35 -4.13 -2.95 4.90
N ASP A 36 -4.77 -3.80 5.70
CA ASP A 36 -5.87 -3.40 6.59
C ASP A 36 -5.41 -2.38 7.63
N GLU A 37 -4.25 -2.60 8.24
CA GLU A 37 -3.69 -1.67 9.22
C GLU A 37 -3.35 -0.32 8.58
N THR A 38 -2.82 -0.35 7.36
CA THR A 38 -2.52 0.88 6.62
C THR A 38 -3.78 1.67 6.30
N VAL A 39 -4.83 1.00 5.82
CA VAL A 39 -6.14 1.61 5.55
C VAL A 39 -6.74 2.17 6.84
N ALA A 40 -6.72 1.42 7.93
CA ALA A 40 -7.28 1.87 9.22
C ALA A 40 -6.58 3.14 9.73
N ARG A 41 -5.25 3.23 9.57
CA ARG A 41 -4.48 4.40 9.99
C ARG A 41 -4.69 5.60 9.06
N LEU A 42 -4.76 5.39 7.74
CA LEU A 42 -5.01 6.47 6.77
C LEU A 42 -6.47 6.94 6.78
N SER A 43 -7.42 6.08 7.18
CA SER A 43 -8.85 6.39 7.28
C SER A 43 -9.15 7.54 8.24
N LYS A 44 -8.19 7.94 9.10
CA LYS A 44 -8.29 9.13 9.94
C LYS A 44 -8.35 10.43 9.14
N ASN A 45 -7.79 10.46 7.92
CA ASN A 45 -7.68 11.65 7.08
C ASN A 45 -8.27 11.46 5.66
N HIS A 46 -8.62 10.23 5.29
CA HIS A 46 -9.10 9.89 3.95
C HIS A 46 -10.29 8.94 4.04
N GLU A 47 -11.30 9.12 3.20
CA GLU A 47 -12.40 8.16 3.10
C GLU A 47 -12.04 7.07 2.11
N PHE A 48 -12.05 5.81 2.57
CA PHE A 48 -11.83 4.63 1.74
C PHE A 48 -13.13 3.87 1.53
N TYR A 49 -13.30 3.36 0.31
CA TYR A 49 -14.27 2.35 -0.04
C TYR A 49 -13.56 1.08 -0.51
N GLN A 50 -14.10 -0.05 -0.12
CA GLN A 50 -13.64 -1.36 -0.55
C GLN A 50 -14.16 -1.62 -1.97
N GLU A 51 -13.26 -1.91 -2.92
CA GLU A 51 -13.61 -2.17 -4.33
C GLU A 51 -13.84 -3.66 -4.63
N ASP A 52 -13.30 -4.56 -3.80
CA ASP A 52 -13.41 -6.01 -3.98
C ASP A 52 -13.96 -6.69 -2.72
N ASP A 53 -14.83 -7.69 -2.87
CA ASP A 53 -15.52 -8.37 -1.77
C ASP A 53 -14.57 -9.10 -0.80
N ALA A 54 -13.34 -9.43 -1.23
CA ALA A 54 -12.33 -10.06 -0.38
C ALA A 54 -11.58 -9.07 0.53
N GLY A 55 -11.79 -7.75 0.36
CA GLY A 55 -11.10 -6.73 1.17
C GLY A 55 -9.67 -6.46 0.74
N TRP A 56 -9.29 -6.87 -0.47
CA TRP A 56 -7.90 -6.75 -0.93
C TRP A 56 -7.63 -5.51 -1.77
N LYS A 57 -8.66 -4.68 -1.97
CA LYS A 57 -8.57 -3.45 -2.73
C LYS A 57 -9.40 -2.37 -2.07
N TYR A 58 -8.73 -1.29 -1.69
CA TYR A 58 -9.33 -0.10 -1.12
C TYR A 58 -9.01 1.10 -1.97
N ARG A 59 -9.99 1.98 -2.14
CA ARG A 59 -9.83 3.18 -2.92
C ARG A 59 -10.38 4.38 -2.18
N SER A 60 -9.67 5.48 -2.28
CA SER A 60 -10.10 6.80 -1.85
C SER A 60 -10.09 7.72 -3.07
N GLU A 61 -10.53 8.97 -2.90
CA GLU A 61 -10.40 9.98 -3.95
C GLU A 61 -8.92 10.13 -4.39
N ALA A 62 -8.00 10.11 -3.44
CA ALA A 62 -6.59 10.35 -3.70
C ALA A 62 -5.81 9.07 -4.06
N PHE A 63 -6.06 7.93 -3.41
CA PHE A 63 -5.19 6.76 -3.50
C PHE A 63 -5.96 5.47 -3.73
N THR A 64 -5.31 4.49 -4.37
CA THR A 64 -5.74 3.10 -4.41
C THR A 64 -4.68 2.23 -3.75
N LEU A 65 -5.12 1.40 -2.80
CA LEU A 65 -4.31 0.41 -2.11
C LEU A 65 -4.79 -0.97 -2.53
N GLU A 66 -3.88 -1.84 -2.95
CA GLU A 66 -4.24 -3.14 -3.50
C GLU A 66 -3.21 -4.20 -3.16
N LEU A 67 -3.67 -5.34 -2.63
CA LEU A 67 -2.87 -6.53 -2.47
C LEU A 67 -2.76 -7.23 -3.82
N VAL A 68 -1.53 -7.44 -4.28
CA VAL A 68 -1.24 -8.11 -5.55
C VAL A 68 -0.38 -9.35 -5.35
N LYS A 69 -0.65 -10.36 -6.16
CA LYS A 69 0.20 -11.54 -6.31
C LYS A 69 0.91 -11.42 -7.65
N GLU A 70 2.09 -10.82 -7.65
CA GLU A 70 2.76 -10.45 -8.89
C GLU A 70 4.25 -10.78 -8.89
N SER A 71 4.69 -11.60 -9.84
CA SER A 71 6.10 -11.98 -9.97
C SER A 71 6.98 -10.87 -10.54
N ALA A 72 6.39 -9.78 -11.05
CA ALA A 72 7.12 -8.63 -11.59
C ALA A 72 7.89 -7.85 -10.51
N TYR A 73 7.50 -7.99 -9.23
CA TYR A 73 8.15 -7.32 -8.10
C TYR A 73 9.09 -8.25 -7.30
N ASN A 74 9.32 -9.46 -7.81
CA ASN A 74 10.25 -10.41 -7.19
C ASN A 74 11.67 -9.80 -7.13
N GLY A 75 12.27 -9.83 -5.95
CA GLY A 75 13.59 -9.25 -5.68
C GLY A 75 13.58 -8.00 -4.80
N ILE A 76 12.39 -7.49 -4.44
CA ILE A 76 12.23 -6.62 -3.26
C ILE A 76 12.64 -7.42 -2.01
N ALA A 77 13.24 -6.75 -1.02
CA ALA A 77 13.65 -7.40 0.22
C ALA A 77 12.46 -8.10 0.87
N GLN A 78 12.67 -9.38 1.21
CA GLN A 78 11.66 -10.19 1.86
C GLN A 78 11.72 -9.95 3.36
N GLU A 79 10.64 -9.41 3.91
CA GLU A 79 10.53 -9.11 5.33
C GLU A 79 9.47 -10.03 5.95
N LYS A 80 9.65 -10.38 7.22
CA LYS A 80 8.55 -10.94 8.00
C LYS A 80 7.73 -9.76 8.52
N PHE A 81 6.40 -9.88 8.53
CA PHE A 81 5.60 -8.84 9.15
C PHE A 81 5.91 -8.76 10.65
N ASP A 82 6.39 -7.60 11.08
CA ASP A 82 6.50 -7.18 12.48
C ASP A 82 6.25 -5.67 12.58
N ASP A 83 5.87 -5.22 13.77
CA ASP A 83 5.49 -3.83 14.03
C ASP A 83 6.57 -2.83 13.58
N GLY A 84 7.86 -3.18 13.69
CA GLY A 84 8.97 -2.32 13.28
C GLY A 84 9.02 -2.13 11.76
N VAL A 85 8.89 -3.22 11.00
CA VAL A 85 8.80 -3.20 9.54
C VAL A 85 7.56 -2.43 9.09
N PHE A 86 6.41 -2.66 9.73
CA PHE A 86 5.18 -1.93 9.44
C PHE A 86 5.40 -0.42 9.60
N GLU A 87 5.90 0.03 10.76
CA GLU A 87 6.09 1.45 11.04
C GLU A 87 7.06 2.12 10.07
N ALA A 88 8.13 1.42 9.65
CA ALA A 88 9.08 1.93 8.67
C ALA A 88 8.41 2.14 7.30
N CYS A 89 7.69 1.13 6.80
CA CYS A 89 6.98 1.20 5.53
C CYS A 89 5.84 2.24 5.56
N PHE A 90 5.11 2.30 6.68
CA PHE A 90 4.02 3.24 6.86
C PHE A 90 4.51 4.69 6.89
N ARG A 91 5.67 4.97 7.51
CA ARG A 91 6.28 6.31 7.44
C ARG A 91 6.63 6.72 6.02
N LEU A 92 7.26 5.83 5.24
CA LEU A 92 7.56 6.10 3.83
C LEU A 92 6.29 6.42 3.03
N LEU A 93 5.22 5.68 3.29
CA LEU A 93 3.91 5.94 2.70
C LEU A 93 3.34 7.29 3.15
N GLN A 94 3.40 7.62 4.43
CA GLN A 94 2.92 8.90 4.95
C GLN A 94 3.69 10.09 4.37
N GLU A 95 5.02 9.98 4.27
CA GLU A 95 5.87 10.98 3.62
C GLU A 95 5.46 11.14 2.17
N PHE A 96 5.20 10.04 1.47
CA PHE A 96 4.72 10.07 0.10
C PHE A 96 3.37 10.77 -0.03
N VAL A 97 2.39 10.44 0.80
CA VAL A 97 1.06 11.08 0.83
C VAL A 97 1.17 12.57 1.18
N THR A 98 2.06 12.95 2.09
CA THR A 98 2.21 14.34 2.56
C THR A 98 2.96 15.22 1.56
N CYS A 99 4.06 14.72 0.99
CA CYS A 99 4.85 15.41 -0.03
C CYS A 99 4.06 15.62 -1.34
N SER A 100 3.11 14.72 -1.58
CA SER A 100 2.14 14.78 -2.66
C SER A 100 1.10 15.91 -2.50
N ASN A 101 0.72 16.24 -1.26
CA ASN A 101 -0.20 17.34 -0.96
C ASN A 101 0.47 18.73 -1.03
N SER A 102 1.77 18.83 -0.72
CA SER A 102 2.51 20.10 -0.75
C SER A 102 2.87 20.58 -2.16
N LYS A 103 2.94 19.68 -3.15
CA LYS A 103 3.20 20.03 -4.56
C LYS A 103 1.97 20.46 -5.37
N GLY A 104 0.78 20.50 -4.76
CA GLY A 104 -0.47 20.91 -5.41
C GLY A 104 -0.94 22.34 -5.10
N ARG A 105 -0.10 23.15 -4.43
CA ARG A 105 -0.32 24.58 -4.20
C ARG A 105 0.76 25.38 -4.94
N ASP A 106 0.70 25.40 -6.26
CA ASP A 106 1.30 26.46 -7.08
C ASP A 106 0.40 26.72 -8.27
#